data_AF-A0A8A2VFA7-F1
#
_entry.id   AF-A0A8A2VFA7-F1
#
_cell.length_a   1.000
_cell.length_b   1.000
_cell.length_c   1.000
_cell.angle_alpha   90.00
_cell.angle_beta   90.00
_cell.angle_gamma   90.00
#
_symmetry.space_group_name_H-M   'P 1'
#
loop_
_entity.id
_entity.type
_entity.pdbx_description
1 polymer ?
#
loop_
_entity_poly.entity_id
_entity_poly.type
_entity_poly.pdbx_seq_one_letter_code
_entity_poly.pdbx_strand_id
1 'polypeptide(L)'
;MPVPKDEFDSLPPCDFYTPAELLEDDRMYTVYEIARLLQGLEPDAEIDEGTEDVLLDWAIPWVMTNADDLVVAEPRSDDEPGYYGLKE
;
A
#
# COMPACT_ATOMS: atom_id res chain seq x y z
N MET A 1 12.86 -6.69 23.96
CA MET A 1 12.30 -7.97 24.43
C MET A 1 10.81 -7.96 24.18
N PRO A 2 10.16 -9.10 23.88
CA PRO A 2 8.72 -9.17 23.68
C PRO A 2 7.95 -8.80 24.97
N VAL A 3 6.77 -8.19 24.81
CA VAL A 3 5.89 -7.74 25.91
C VAL A 3 4.68 -8.68 25.99
N PRO A 4 4.28 -9.15 27.20
CA PRO A 4 3.07 -9.93 27.42
C PRO A 4 1.79 -9.23 26.97
N LYS A 5 0.82 -9.98 26.44
CA LYS A 5 -0.45 -9.42 25.91
C LYS A 5 -1.36 -8.82 26.98
N ASP A 6 -1.25 -9.30 28.21
CA ASP A 6 -2.03 -8.85 29.37
C ASP A 6 -1.53 -7.51 29.95
N GLU A 7 -0.41 -6.97 29.45
CA GLU A 7 0.02 -5.60 29.73
C GLU A 7 -0.76 -4.54 28.94
N PHE A 8 -1.63 -4.94 28.00
CA PHE A 8 -2.40 -4.03 27.14
C PHE A 8 -3.89 -4.06 27.49
N ASP A 9 -4.51 -2.89 27.64
CA ASP A 9 -5.93 -2.74 27.95
C ASP A 9 -6.85 -3.14 26.78
N SER A 10 -6.33 -3.13 25.54
CA SER A 10 -7.08 -3.50 24.34
C SER A 10 -6.18 -4.13 23.29
N LEU A 11 -6.75 -5.06 22.53
CA LEU A 11 -6.11 -5.78 21.43
C LEU A 11 -7.07 -5.75 20.22
N PRO A 12 -7.23 -4.60 19.55
CA PRO A 12 -8.06 -4.53 18.36
C PRO A 12 -7.52 -5.47 17.28
N PRO A 13 -8.39 -5.92 16.35
CA PRO A 13 -7.93 -6.62 15.16
C PRO A 13 -6.92 -5.75 14.39
N CYS A 14 -5.93 -6.39 13.78
CA CYS A 14 -4.97 -5.71 12.93
C CYS A 14 -5.57 -5.55 11.53
N ASP A 15 -6.48 -4.58 11.39
CA ASP A 15 -7.18 -4.31 10.14
C ASP A 15 -6.44 -3.24 9.33
N PHE A 16 -6.32 -3.48 8.03
CA PHE A 16 -5.77 -2.54 7.05
C PHE A 16 -6.85 -2.18 6.04
N TYR A 17 -6.67 -1.05 5.34
CA TYR A 17 -7.56 -0.66 4.24
C TYR A 17 -7.71 -1.80 3.23
N THR A 18 -8.94 -2.09 2.81
CA THR A 18 -9.19 -2.90 1.62
C THR A 18 -8.83 -2.11 0.36
N PRO A 19 -8.58 -2.76 -0.78
CA PRO A 19 -8.31 -2.06 -2.03
C PRO A 19 -9.39 -1.03 -2.38
N ALA A 20 -10.67 -1.40 -2.25
CA ALA A 20 -11.81 -0.54 -2.58
C ALA A 20 -11.96 0.67 -1.64
N GLU A 21 -11.40 0.61 -0.43
CA GLU A 21 -11.34 1.77 0.47
C GLU A 21 -10.16 2.70 0.16
N LEU A 22 -9.10 2.17 -0.44
CA LEU A 22 -7.84 2.88 -0.67
C LEU A 22 -7.76 3.53 -2.05
N LEU A 23 -8.25 2.84 -3.08
CA LEU A 23 -8.05 3.19 -4.49
C LEU A 23 -9.35 3.67 -5.14
N GLU A 24 -9.25 4.60 -6.09
CA GLU A 24 -10.38 4.99 -6.94
C GLU A 24 -10.59 3.97 -8.08
N ASP A 25 -11.86 3.67 -8.41
CA ASP A 25 -12.26 2.68 -9.43
C ASP A 25 -11.66 2.94 -10.82
N ASP A 26 -11.48 4.21 -11.21
CA ASP A 26 -11.03 4.62 -12.55
C ASP A 26 -9.55 5.05 -12.59
N ARG A 27 -8.77 4.69 -11.57
CA ARG A 27 -7.36 5.08 -11.41
C ARG A 27 -6.42 3.88 -11.33
N MET A 28 -5.18 4.17 -11.69
CA MET A 28 -4.07 3.24 -11.64
C MET A 28 -2.90 3.93 -10.93
N TYR A 29 -2.25 3.22 -10.01
CA TYR A 29 -1.25 3.75 -9.09
C TYR A 29 0.01 2.90 -9.14
N THR A 30 1.17 3.53 -9.09
CA THR A 30 2.42 2.84 -8.80
C THR A 30 2.41 2.30 -7.36
N VAL A 31 3.27 1.33 -7.07
CA VAL A 31 3.43 0.82 -5.70
C VAL A 31 3.89 1.92 -4.72
N TYR A 32 4.63 2.92 -5.20
CA TYR A 32 5.07 4.07 -4.43
C TYR A 32 3.91 4.99 -4.02
N GLU A 33 2.94 5.19 -4.92
CA GLU A 33 1.73 5.97 -4.63
C GLU A 33 0.83 5.21 -3.65
N ILE A 34 0.68 3.89 -3.80
CA ILE A 34 -0.04 3.04 -2.84
C ILE A 34 0.60 3.12 -1.45
N ALA A 35 1.93 3.10 -1.38
CA ALA A 35 2.67 3.20 -0.13
C ALA A 35 2.36 4.50 0.63
N ARG A 36 2.22 5.63 -0.08
CA ARG A 36 1.81 6.92 0.47
C ARG A 36 0.35 6.91 0.93
N LEU A 37 -0.56 6.39 0.10
CA LEU A 37 -1.98 6.30 0.43
C LEU A 37 -2.23 5.46 1.69
N LEU A 38 -1.48 4.37 1.88
CA LEU A 38 -1.56 3.55 3.10
C LEU A 38 -1.19 4.32 4.38
N GLN A 39 -0.43 5.42 4.26
CA GLN A 39 -0.11 6.33 5.37
C GLN A 39 -1.09 7.50 5.48
N GLY A 40 -2.12 7.57 4.63
CA GLY A 40 -3.04 8.70 4.55
C GLY A 40 -2.43 9.94 3.92
N LEU A 41 -1.41 9.78 3.08
CA LEU A 41 -0.80 10.86 2.30
C LEU A 41 -1.39 10.90 0.88
N GLU A 42 -1.28 12.06 0.23
CA GLU A 42 -1.59 12.19 -1.19
C GLU A 42 -0.61 11.35 -2.04
N PRO A 43 -1.03 10.83 -3.21
CA PRO A 43 -0.17 10.03 -4.09
C PRO A 43 1.12 10.75 -4.53
N ASP A 44 1.07 12.07 -4.70
CA ASP A 44 2.19 12.90 -5.15
C ASP A 44 2.94 13.59 -4.00
N ALA A 45 2.68 13.18 -2.74
CA ALA A 45 3.35 13.75 -1.59
C ALA A 45 4.88 13.57 -1.66
N GLU A 46 5.61 14.68 -1.48
CA GLU A 46 7.07 14.66 -1.37
C GLU A 46 7.49 14.07 -0.02
N ILE A 47 8.24 12.97 -0.08
CA ILE A 47 8.86 12.29 1.07
C ILE A 47 10.34 12.03 0.77
N ASP A 48 11.16 11.88 1.81
CA ASP A 48 12.56 11.52 1.61
C ASP A 48 12.72 10.04 1.22
N GLU A 49 13.80 9.74 0.50
CA GLU A 49 14.10 8.40 -0.04
C GLU A 49 14.13 7.31 1.04
N GLY A 50 14.69 7.60 2.22
CA GLY A 50 14.76 6.63 3.30
C GLY A 50 13.39 6.29 3.89
N THR A 51 12.49 7.26 3.95
CA THR A 51 11.08 7.03 4.30
C THR A 51 10.37 6.24 3.20
N GLU A 52 10.58 6.59 1.92
CA GLU A 52 9.95 5.90 0.79
C GLU A 52 10.30 4.41 0.76
N ASP A 53 11.57 4.05 0.98
CA ASP A 53 12.03 2.66 1.04
C ASP A 53 11.27 1.85 2.12
N VAL A 54 11.10 2.44 3.31
CA VAL A 54 10.39 1.77 4.42
C VAL A 54 8.90 1.61 4.09
N LEU A 55 8.28 2.62 3.49
CA LEU A 55 6.87 2.54 3.11
C LEU A 55 6.65 1.51 2.00
N LEU A 56 7.58 1.41 1.05
CA LEU A 56 7.54 0.41 -0.01
C LEU A 56 7.58 -1.01 0.54
N ASP A 57 8.47 -1.27 1.50
CA ASP A 57 8.56 -2.57 2.19
C ASP A 57 7.23 -2.99 2.86
N TRP A 58 6.42 -2.01 3.29
CA TRP A 58 5.11 -2.26 3.91
C TRP A 58 3.99 -2.40 2.87
N ALA A 59 4.07 -1.66 1.77
CA ALA A 59 3.09 -1.72 0.69
C ALA A 59 3.16 -3.04 -0.09
N ILE A 60 4.35 -3.62 -0.30
CA ILE A 60 4.50 -4.87 -1.05
C ILE A 60 3.68 -6.03 -0.45
N PRO A 61 3.76 -6.34 0.86
CA PRO A 61 2.90 -7.34 1.49
C PRO A 61 1.40 -7.08 1.31
N TRP A 62 0.99 -5.81 1.37
CA TRP A 62 -0.41 -5.43 1.17
C TRP A 62 -0.86 -5.72 -0.26
N VAL A 63 -0.06 -5.35 -1.27
CA VAL A 63 -0.36 -5.66 -2.69
C VAL A 63 -0.43 -7.16 -2.91
N MET A 64 0.54 -7.92 -2.37
CA MET A 64 0.58 -9.38 -2.50
C MET A 64 -0.63 -10.06 -1.85
N THR A 65 -1.09 -9.55 -0.70
CA THR A 65 -2.24 -10.10 0.03
C THR A 65 -3.55 -9.82 -0.69
N ASN A 66 -3.65 -8.69 -1.39
CA ASN A 66 -4.87 -8.23 -2.06
C ASN A 66 -4.84 -8.45 -3.58
N ALA A 67 -3.88 -9.24 -4.10
CA ALA A 67 -3.65 -9.39 -5.53
C ALA A 67 -4.86 -9.93 -6.31
N ASP A 68 -5.76 -10.69 -5.65
CA ASP A 68 -6.96 -11.24 -6.29
C ASP A 68 -7.99 -10.15 -6.70
N ASP A 69 -7.97 -9.01 -6.00
CA ASP A 69 -8.85 -7.86 -6.18
C ASP A 69 -8.21 -6.73 -7.01
N LEU A 70 -6.95 -6.91 -7.40
CA LEU A 70 -6.17 -5.91 -8.13
C LEU A 70 -5.93 -6.34 -9.58
N VAL A 71 -5.71 -5.36 -10.45
CA VAL A 71 -5.14 -5.53 -11.79
C VAL A 71 -3.83 -4.77 -11.88
N VAL A 72 -2.91 -5.27 -12.71
CA VAL A 72 -1.63 -4.62 -12.98
C VAL A 72 -1.51 -4.30 -14.47
N ALA A 73 -1.15 -3.07 -14.79
CA ALA A 73 -0.75 -2.65 -16.11
C ALA A 73 0.77 -2.74 -16.23
N GLU A 74 1.23 -3.27 -17.37
CA GLU A 74 2.64 -3.28 -17.74
C GLU A 74 3.24 -1.87 -17.66
N PRO A 75 4.53 -1.74 -17.30
CA PRO A 75 5.25 -0.49 -17.40
C PRO A 75 5.11 0.17 -18.78
N ARG A 76 5.07 1.50 -18.82
CA ARG A 76 5.04 2.25 -20.09
C ARG A 76 6.42 2.26 -20.77
N SER A 77 7.48 2.09 -19.99
CA SER A 77 8.88 2.01 -20.42
C SER A 77 9.67 1.10 -19.48
N ASP A 78 10.87 0.69 -19.90
CA ASP A 78 11.73 -0.22 -19.12
C ASP A 78 12.23 0.40 -17.79
N ASP A 79 12.15 1.72 -17.66
CA ASP A 79 12.61 2.48 -16.49
C ASP A 79 11.44 2.92 -15.57
N GLU A 80 10.20 2.55 -15.88
CA GLU A 80 9.01 2.91 -15.11
C GLU A 80 8.46 1.70 -14.34
N PRO A 81 7.85 1.90 -13.16
CA PRO A 81 7.14 0.84 -12.47
C PRO A 81 5.83 0.49 -13.19
N GLY A 82 5.33 -0.72 -12.92
CA GLY A 82 3.96 -1.10 -13.27
C GLY A 82 2.94 -0.31 -12.43
N TYR A 83 1.74 -0.18 -12.97
CA TYR A 83 0.63 0.47 -12.28
C TYR A 83 -0.40 -0.56 -11.83
N TYR A 84 -1.02 -0.34 -10.68
CA TYR A 84 -2.00 -1.20 -10.04
C TYR A 84 -3.32 -0.46 -9.86
N GLY A 85 -4.43 -1.14 -10.05
CA GLY A 85 -5.77 -0.58 -9.84
C GLY A 85 -6.75 -1.66 -9.42
N LEU A 86 -8.00 -1.26 -9.19
CA LEU A 86 -9.07 -2.19 -8.84
C LEU A 86 -9.48 -3.04 -10.04
N LYS A 87 -9.81 -4.29 -9.77
CA LYS A 87 -10.36 -5.21 -10.76
C LYS A 87 -11.84 -4.93 -10.98
N GLU A 88 -12.27 -4.91 -12.24
CA GLU A 88 -13.68 -4.79 -12.64
C GLU A 88 -14.53 -6.03 -12.27
#